data_AF-F8LDD6-F1
#
_entry.id   AF-F8LDD6-F1
#
_cell.length_a   1.000
_cell.length_b   1.000
_cell.length_c   1.000
_cell.angle_alpha   90.00
_cell.angle_beta   90.00
_cell.angle_gamma   90.00
#
_symmetry.space_group_name_H-M   'P 1'
#
loop_
_entity.id
_entity.type
_entity.pdbx_description
1 polymer ?
#
loop_
_entity_poly.entity_id
_entity_poly.type
_entity_poly.pdbx_seq_one_letter_code
_entity_poly.pdbx_strand_id
1 'polypeptide(L)'
;MEESIEEKIKRLKSELAVAKQAHQLWDILIEKREKLEEKIAFLRAEIEDEKNAQYQQAQKAYEEIKNRGNKKEVLDTIKQSKQTIDEKLDEYEDFSDDIITYLQNQLVSNILKKHPGQESSYRNLDNQFHQSMDLKDKLQALSTLTRDIDTLINKIVEERKRAGPFRLLQFFLGVSPYYEISQNVQGIKLLCGKALNLLHDIEEKMQDNHQAIECFEQLLGIFVKLQSFAQQRWSYGKIDKRLMPLKGTLTPLADQMEMFKKEAEKNASSQEEMLNLWIDQHS
;
A
#
# COMPACT_ATOMS: atom_id res chain seq x y z
N MET A 1 -28.59 0.01 39.44
CA MET A 1 -29.23 -1.05 38.64
C MET A 1 -28.16 -1.56 37.68
N GLU A 2 -27.78 -2.83 37.78
CA GLU A 2 -26.88 -3.44 36.80
C GLU A 2 -27.66 -3.62 35.49
N GLU A 3 -27.14 -3.05 34.42
CA GLU A 3 -27.64 -3.22 33.06
C GLU A 3 -27.63 -4.71 32.67
N SER A 4 -28.74 -5.20 32.11
CA SER A 4 -28.88 -6.59 31.68
C SER A 4 -27.87 -6.92 30.58
N ILE A 5 -27.46 -8.20 30.48
CA ILE A 5 -26.56 -8.66 29.40
C ILE A 5 -27.17 -8.36 28.02
N GLU A 6 -28.49 -8.42 27.89
CA GLU A 6 -29.20 -8.12 26.63
C GLU A 6 -29.14 -6.64 26.25
N GLU A 7 -29.27 -5.76 27.25
CA GLU A 7 -29.14 -4.31 27.06
C GLU A 7 -27.69 -3.94 26.67
N LYS A 8 -26.69 -4.59 27.30
CA LYS A 8 -25.27 -4.44 26.95
C LYS A 8 -24.97 -4.86 25.52
N ILE A 9 -25.47 -6.03 25.09
CA ILE A 9 -25.30 -6.53 23.72
C ILE A 9 -25.89 -5.53 22.71
N LYS A 10 -27.11 -5.04 22.97
CA LYS A 10 -27.78 -4.06 22.09
C LYS A 10 -27.02 -2.74 22.00
N ARG A 11 -26.51 -2.23 23.13
CA ARG A 11 -25.71 -1.01 23.18
C ARG A 11 -24.40 -1.16 22.42
N LEU A 12 -23.63 -2.21 22.72
CA LEU A 12 -22.34 -2.49 22.07
C LEU A 12 -22.49 -2.69 20.55
N LYS A 13 -23.58 -3.31 20.10
CA LYS A 13 -23.90 -3.44 18.67
C LYS A 13 -24.10 -2.08 17.99
N SER A 14 -24.81 -1.18 18.65
CA SER A 14 -25.01 0.20 18.15
C SER A 14 -23.70 0.99 18.13
N GLU A 15 -22.91 0.92 19.20
CA GLU A 15 -21.61 1.60 19.30
C GLU A 15 -20.64 1.09 18.23
N LEU A 16 -20.58 -0.22 18.02
CA LEU A 16 -19.73 -0.84 17.01
C LEU A 16 -20.14 -0.44 15.59
N ALA A 17 -21.45 -0.37 15.29
CA ALA A 17 -21.93 0.06 13.98
C ALA A 17 -21.52 1.51 13.67
N VAL A 18 -21.64 2.40 14.66
CA VAL A 18 -21.19 3.80 14.54
C VAL A 18 -19.69 3.88 14.34
N ALA A 19 -18.90 3.13 15.12
CA ALA A 19 -17.45 3.11 15.01
C ALA A 19 -16.97 2.62 13.63
N LYS A 20 -17.54 1.51 13.12
CA LYS A 20 -17.22 0.99 11.78
C LYS A 20 -17.55 2.00 10.68
N GLN A 21 -18.70 2.67 10.78
CA GLN A 21 -19.12 3.68 9.81
C GLN A 21 -18.22 4.92 9.86
N ALA A 22 -17.84 5.37 11.05
CA ALA A 22 -16.91 6.50 11.24
C ALA A 22 -15.54 6.19 10.62
N HIS A 23 -15.01 4.99 10.85
CA HIS A 23 -13.72 4.56 10.30
C HIS A 23 -13.72 4.48 8.77
N GLN A 24 -14.76 3.89 8.16
CA GLN A 24 -14.90 3.89 6.69
C GLN A 24 -14.99 5.31 6.10
N LEU A 25 -15.65 6.22 6.81
CA LEU A 25 -15.72 7.62 6.38
C LEU A 25 -14.37 8.33 6.55
N TRP A 26 -13.60 7.99 7.58
CA TRP A 26 -12.27 8.55 7.83
C TRP A 26 -11.31 8.27 6.67
N ASP A 27 -11.25 7.03 6.17
CA ASP A 27 -10.42 6.66 5.01
C ASP A 27 -10.80 7.46 3.74
N ILE A 28 -12.11 7.56 3.46
CA ILE A 28 -12.63 8.33 2.33
C ILE A 28 -12.30 9.82 2.46
N LEU A 29 -12.34 10.35 3.69
CA LEU A 29 -12.03 11.74 3.98
C LEU A 29 -10.54 12.03 3.84
N ILE A 30 -9.65 11.11 4.21
CA ILE A 30 -8.20 11.21 3.97
C ILE A 30 -7.90 11.25 2.48
N GLU A 31 -8.42 10.32 1.69
CA GLU A 31 -8.16 10.30 0.24
C GLU A 31 -8.67 11.60 -0.43
N LYS A 32 -9.81 12.12 0.02
CA LYS A 32 -10.32 13.43 -0.43
C LYS A 32 -9.42 14.58 0.02
N ARG A 33 -8.91 14.55 1.25
CA ARG A 33 -8.00 15.57 1.79
C ARG A 33 -6.70 15.62 0.99
N GLU A 34 -6.09 14.47 0.68
CA GLU A 34 -4.89 14.38 -0.15
C GLU A 34 -5.12 14.97 -1.54
N LYS A 35 -6.21 14.60 -2.22
CA LYS A 35 -6.58 15.16 -3.54
C LYS A 35 -6.82 16.68 -3.49
N LEU A 36 -7.40 17.18 -2.40
CA LEU A 36 -7.58 18.62 -2.20
C LEU A 36 -6.24 19.33 -1.93
N GLU A 37 -5.33 18.71 -1.19
CA GLU A 37 -3.97 19.24 -0.96
C GLU A 37 -3.16 19.32 -2.26
N GLU A 38 -3.23 18.28 -3.11
CA GLU A 38 -2.64 18.30 -4.45
C GLU A 38 -3.20 19.44 -5.31
N LYS A 39 -4.54 19.61 -5.30
CA LYS A 39 -5.21 20.67 -6.06
C LYS A 39 -4.88 22.07 -5.53
N ILE A 40 -4.73 22.23 -4.21
CA ILE A 40 -4.26 23.47 -3.58
C ILE A 40 -2.83 23.76 -4.02
N ALA A 41 -1.94 22.77 -4.01
CA ALA A 41 -0.56 22.94 -4.43
C ALA A 41 -0.48 23.36 -5.91
N PHE A 42 -1.25 22.70 -6.78
CA PHE A 42 -1.34 23.03 -8.19
C PHE A 42 -1.86 24.47 -8.43
N LEU A 43 -2.99 24.84 -7.83
CA LEU A 43 -3.56 26.19 -7.99
C LEU A 43 -2.66 27.28 -7.39
N ARG A 44 -1.92 26.99 -6.30
CA ARG A 44 -0.93 27.92 -5.76
C ARG A 44 0.24 28.12 -6.73
N ALA A 45 0.71 27.06 -7.36
CA ALA A 45 1.75 27.14 -8.39
C ALA A 45 1.27 27.96 -9.60
N GLU A 46 0.05 27.70 -10.11
CA GLU A 46 -0.52 28.51 -11.21
C GLU A 46 -0.66 29.99 -10.85
N ILE A 47 -1.15 30.32 -9.64
CA ILE A 47 -1.29 31.71 -9.19
C ILE A 47 0.09 32.39 -9.09
N GLU A 48 1.10 31.67 -8.64
CA GLU A 48 2.45 32.21 -8.50
C GLU A 48 3.15 32.36 -9.87
N ASP A 49 2.98 31.40 -10.77
CA ASP A 49 3.44 31.47 -12.16
C ASP A 49 2.75 32.62 -12.91
N GLU A 50 1.44 32.84 -12.70
CA GLU A 50 0.70 33.98 -13.25
C GLU A 50 1.17 35.32 -12.65
N LYS A 51 1.49 35.39 -11.36
CA LYS A 51 2.10 36.60 -10.75
C LYS A 51 3.48 36.88 -11.34
N ASN A 52 4.28 35.83 -11.53
CA ASN A 52 5.62 35.93 -12.12
C ASN A 52 5.54 36.34 -13.60
N ALA A 53 4.55 35.84 -14.35
CA ALA A 53 4.24 36.25 -15.71
C ALA A 53 3.73 37.70 -15.79
N GLN A 54 2.94 38.15 -14.81
CA GLN A 54 2.51 39.55 -14.71
C GLN A 54 3.63 40.52 -14.33
N TYR A 55 4.64 40.08 -13.55
CA TYR A 55 5.87 40.85 -13.33
C TYR A 55 6.62 41.11 -14.65
N GLN A 56 6.46 40.23 -15.65
CA GLN A 56 7.03 40.39 -16.99
C GLN A 56 6.08 41.09 -18.00
N GLN A 57 4.78 41.22 -17.70
CA GLN A 57 3.77 41.84 -18.59
C GLN A 57 2.96 42.96 -17.91
N ALA A 58 3.59 43.79 -17.09
CA ALA A 58 2.97 44.97 -16.47
C ALA A 58 2.71 46.15 -17.43
N GLN A 59 2.21 45.88 -18.66
CA GLN A 59 1.86 46.94 -19.61
C GLN A 59 0.50 46.82 -20.31
N LYS A 60 -0.33 45.75 -20.15
CA LYS A 60 -1.57 45.65 -20.95
C LYS A 60 -2.87 45.04 -20.38
N ALA A 61 -3.00 44.57 -19.14
CA ALA A 61 -4.19 43.76 -18.78
C ALA A 61 -5.15 44.40 -17.77
N TYR A 62 -6.14 45.18 -18.26
CA TYR A 62 -7.37 45.52 -17.50
C TYR A 62 -8.48 44.46 -17.70
N GLU A 63 -8.34 43.55 -18.67
CA GLU A 63 -9.33 42.52 -19.00
C GLU A 63 -9.19 41.21 -18.18
N GLU A 64 -8.04 40.94 -17.56
CA GLU A 64 -7.81 39.71 -16.77
C GLU A 64 -8.41 39.75 -15.34
N ILE A 65 -8.80 40.94 -14.85
CA ILE A 65 -9.31 41.12 -13.47
C ILE A 65 -10.65 40.40 -13.26
N LYS A 66 -11.43 40.15 -14.32
CA LYS A 66 -12.74 39.49 -14.24
C LYS A 66 -12.66 37.98 -14.01
N ASN A 67 -11.59 37.32 -14.45
CA ASN A 67 -11.37 35.87 -14.24
C ASN A 67 -10.72 35.55 -12.89
N ARG A 68 -10.14 36.55 -12.21
CA ARG A 68 -9.51 36.42 -10.88
C ARG A 68 -10.52 36.25 -9.73
N GLY A 69 -11.71 36.83 -9.85
CA GLY A 69 -12.78 36.68 -8.87
C GLY A 69 -13.16 35.21 -8.67
N ASN A 70 -13.44 34.50 -9.78
CA ASN A 70 -13.85 33.10 -9.75
C ASN A 70 -12.77 32.16 -9.17
N LYS A 71 -11.49 32.31 -9.54
CA LYS A 71 -10.45 31.38 -9.05
C LYS A 71 -10.18 31.54 -7.55
N LYS A 72 -10.20 32.77 -7.02
CA LYS A 72 -9.99 33.03 -5.59
C LYS A 72 -11.18 32.57 -4.75
N GLU A 73 -12.39 32.79 -5.24
CA GLU A 73 -13.62 32.31 -4.60
C GLU A 73 -13.68 30.77 -4.59
N VAL A 74 -13.27 30.11 -5.67
CA VAL A 74 -13.09 28.65 -5.73
C VAL A 74 -12.03 28.17 -4.73
N LEU A 75 -10.91 28.87 -4.59
CA LEU A 75 -9.86 28.52 -3.61
C LEU A 75 -10.37 28.65 -2.17
N ASP A 76 -11.11 29.71 -1.85
CA ASP A 76 -11.63 29.91 -0.50
C ASP A 76 -12.76 28.92 -0.18
N THR A 77 -13.58 28.53 -1.17
CA THR A 77 -14.56 27.44 -1.04
C THR A 77 -13.86 26.09 -0.80
N ILE A 78 -12.77 25.82 -1.50
CA ILE A 78 -11.95 24.61 -1.30
C ILE A 78 -11.30 24.60 0.09
N LYS A 79 -10.80 25.73 0.58
CA LYS A 79 -10.25 25.84 1.95
C LYS A 79 -11.31 25.61 3.02
N GLN A 80 -12.50 26.19 2.86
CA GLN A 80 -13.62 25.94 3.77
C GLN A 80 -14.03 24.46 3.75
N SER A 81 -14.10 23.85 2.56
CA SER A 81 -14.35 22.42 2.44
C SER A 81 -13.26 21.57 3.10
N LYS A 82 -11.98 21.96 3.00
CA LYS A 82 -10.89 21.29 3.71
C LYS A 82 -11.06 21.42 5.21
N GLN A 83 -11.37 22.61 5.71
CA GLN A 83 -11.58 22.85 7.13
C GLN A 83 -12.73 22.02 7.70
N THR A 84 -13.86 21.90 6.99
CA THR A 84 -14.97 21.02 7.40
C THR A 84 -14.59 19.53 7.36
N ILE A 85 -13.67 19.14 6.47
CA ILE A 85 -13.13 17.77 6.46
C ILE A 85 -12.21 17.56 7.66
N ASP A 86 -11.31 18.51 7.95
CA ASP A 86 -10.40 18.44 9.09
C ASP A 86 -11.19 18.39 10.41
N GLU A 87 -12.23 19.21 10.57
CA GLU A 87 -13.15 19.17 11.73
C GLU A 87 -13.85 17.81 11.89
N LYS A 88 -14.23 17.15 10.78
CA LYS A 88 -14.81 15.80 10.83
C LYS A 88 -13.77 14.70 11.08
N LEU A 89 -12.54 14.89 10.61
CA LEU A 89 -11.44 13.97 10.90
C LEU A 89 -11.09 14.03 12.39
N ASP A 90 -11.12 15.23 13.00
CA ASP A 90 -10.96 15.41 14.44
C ASP A 90 -12.11 14.72 15.22
N GLU A 91 -13.36 14.80 14.74
CA GLU A 91 -14.50 14.06 15.33
C GLU A 91 -14.34 12.53 15.25
N TYR A 92 -13.55 12.04 14.27
CA TYR A 92 -13.35 10.61 14.03
C TYR A 92 -12.00 10.08 14.53
N GLU A 93 -11.13 10.94 15.07
CA GLU A 93 -9.80 10.58 15.58
C GLU A 93 -9.88 9.52 16.69
N ASP A 94 -10.97 9.55 17.48
CA ASP A 94 -11.23 8.61 18.56
C ASP A 94 -11.73 7.22 18.08
N PHE A 95 -11.94 6.99 16.78
CA PHE A 95 -12.43 5.70 16.25
C PHE A 95 -11.32 4.92 15.53
N SER A 96 -10.28 4.57 16.28
CA SER A 96 -9.20 3.72 15.80
C SER A 96 -9.61 2.25 15.68
N ASP A 97 -8.85 1.49 14.88
CA ASP A 97 -9.00 0.04 14.76
C ASP A 97 -8.92 -0.68 16.11
N ASP A 98 -8.12 -0.15 17.05
CA ASP A 98 -8.00 -0.68 18.41
C ASP A 98 -9.31 -0.59 19.19
N ILE A 99 -10.05 0.52 19.03
CA ILE A 99 -11.34 0.73 19.68
C ILE A 99 -12.42 -0.13 19.04
N ILE A 100 -12.42 -0.29 17.71
CA ILE A 100 -13.30 -1.22 17.01
C ILE A 100 -13.06 -2.65 17.49
N THR A 101 -11.80 -3.08 17.55
CA THR A 101 -11.39 -4.41 18.02
C THR A 101 -11.80 -4.62 19.47
N TYR A 102 -11.61 -3.62 20.33
CA TYR A 102 -12.02 -3.67 21.73
C TYR A 102 -13.54 -3.83 21.88
N LEU A 103 -14.33 -3.03 21.17
CA LEU A 103 -15.80 -3.12 21.20
C LEU A 103 -16.30 -4.46 20.65
N GLN A 104 -15.68 -4.98 19.58
CA GLN A 104 -15.99 -6.31 19.05
C GLN A 104 -15.71 -7.41 20.09
N ASN A 105 -14.55 -7.39 20.73
CA ASN A 105 -14.19 -8.37 21.75
C ASN A 105 -15.14 -8.31 22.96
N GLN A 106 -15.58 -7.11 23.37
CA GLN A 106 -16.59 -6.97 24.41
C GLN A 106 -17.94 -7.53 23.99
N LEU A 107 -18.38 -7.24 22.75
CA LEU A 107 -19.65 -7.74 22.23
C LEU A 107 -19.66 -9.27 22.18
N VAL A 108 -18.63 -9.87 21.59
CA VAL A 108 -18.43 -11.32 21.54
C VAL A 108 -18.42 -11.92 22.95
N SER A 109 -17.69 -11.34 23.90
CA SER A 109 -17.64 -11.84 25.27
C SER A 109 -19.03 -11.88 25.92
N ASN A 110 -19.86 -10.87 25.69
CA ASN A 110 -21.23 -10.84 26.22
C ASN A 110 -22.15 -11.84 25.51
N ILE A 111 -22.02 -12.00 24.19
CA ILE A 111 -22.74 -13.03 23.42
C ILE A 111 -22.40 -14.43 23.95
N LEU A 112 -21.12 -14.75 24.17
CA LEU A 112 -20.69 -16.05 24.66
C LEU A 112 -21.12 -16.31 26.11
N LYS A 113 -21.21 -15.27 26.95
CA LYS A 113 -21.82 -15.38 28.30
C LYS A 113 -23.30 -15.73 28.22
N LYS A 114 -24.04 -15.18 27.25
CA LYS A 114 -25.46 -15.47 27.01
C LYS A 114 -25.66 -16.83 26.33
N HIS A 115 -24.74 -17.23 25.45
CA HIS A 115 -24.81 -18.45 24.65
C HIS A 115 -23.50 -19.28 24.72
N PRO A 116 -23.19 -19.92 25.86
CA PRO A 116 -21.93 -20.63 26.06
C PRO A 116 -21.71 -21.77 25.06
N GLY A 117 -22.80 -22.43 24.62
CA GLY A 117 -22.74 -23.52 23.65
C GLY A 117 -22.22 -23.12 22.26
N GLN A 118 -22.10 -21.82 21.97
CA GLN A 118 -21.60 -21.32 20.69
C GLN A 118 -20.09 -21.02 20.70
N GLU A 119 -19.39 -21.19 21.83
CA GLU A 119 -17.98 -20.85 21.95
C GLU A 119 -17.09 -21.58 20.93
N SER A 120 -17.32 -22.88 20.71
CA SER A 120 -16.56 -23.64 19.72
C SER A 120 -16.81 -23.17 18.30
N SER A 121 -18.04 -22.74 17.98
CA SER A 121 -18.40 -22.23 16.65
C SER A 121 -17.71 -20.90 16.38
N TYR A 122 -17.77 -19.98 17.35
CA TYR A 122 -17.09 -18.69 17.27
C TYR A 122 -15.56 -18.85 17.14
N ARG A 123 -14.93 -19.64 18.01
CA ARG A 123 -13.46 -19.84 17.97
C ARG A 123 -13.00 -20.39 16.62
N ASN A 124 -13.79 -21.25 15.98
CA ASN A 124 -13.46 -21.77 14.66
C ASN A 124 -13.51 -20.67 13.59
N LEU A 125 -14.57 -19.85 13.58
CA LEU A 125 -14.71 -18.72 12.65
C LEU A 125 -13.63 -17.66 12.88
N ASP A 126 -13.36 -17.33 14.14
CA ASP A 126 -12.35 -16.35 14.53
C ASP A 126 -10.94 -16.79 14.10
N ASN A 127 -10.61 -18.07 14.31
CA ASN A 127 -9.35 -18.66 13.83
C ASN A 127 -9.26 -18.60 12.30
N GLN A 128 -10.33 -18.92 11.57
CA GLN A 128 -10.34 -18.87 10.10
C GLN A 128 -10.17 -17.42 9.60
N PHE A 129 -10.85 -16.46 10.23
CA PHE A 129 -10.70 -15.04 9.94
C PHE A 129 -9.24 -14.58 10.14
N HIS A 130 -8.64 -14.87 11.30
CA HIS A 130 -7.25 -14.49 11.58
C HIS A 130 -6.25 -15.15 10.61
N GLN A 131 -6.45 -16.43 10.28
CA GLN A 131 -5.62 -17.11 9.29
C GLN A 131 -5.74 -16.49 7.89
N SER A 132 -6.94 -16.05 7.50
CA SER A 132 -7.17 -15.40 6.21
C SER A 132 -6.57 -13.99 6.16
N MET A 133 -6.64 -13.24 7.27
CA MET A 133 -6.01 -11.91 7.39
C MET A 133 -4.48 -12.01 7.36
N ASP A 134 -3.88 -12.95 8.11
CA ASP A 134 -2.43 -13.21 8.06
C ASP A 134 -1.96 -13.55 6.63
N LEU A 135 -2.74 -14.36 5.90
CA LEU A 135 -2.42 -14.70 4.51
C LEU A 135 -2.53 -13.49 3.58
N LYS A 136 -3.58 -12.68 3.73
CA LYS A 136 -3.78 -11.42 2.98
C LYS A 136 -2.60 -10.48 3.19
N ASP A 137 -2.17 -10.26 4.43
CA ASP A 137 -1.07 -9.34 4.76
C ASP A 137 0.27 -9.83 4.18
N LYS A 138 0.56 -11.14 4.28
CA LYS A 138 1.76 -11.73 3.68
C LYS A 138 1.76 -11.62 2.16
N LEU A 139 0.62 -11.81 1.50
CA LEU A 139 0.49 -11.66 0.05
C LEU A 139 0.59 -10.20 -0.41
N GLN A 140 0.05 -9.27 0.37
CA GLN A 140 0.23 -7.84 0.14
C GLN A 140 1.71 -7.44 0.26
N ALA A 141 2.43 -7.99 1.25
CA ALA A 141 3.86 -7.80 1.40
C ALA A 141 4.63 -8.39 0.21
N LEU A 142 4.29 -9.60 -0.25
CA LEU A 142 4.90 -10.24 -1.44
C LEU A 142 4.67 -9.44 -2.73
N SER A 143 3.46 -8.92 -2.95
CA SER A 143 3.16 -8.03 -4.09
C SER A 143 4.03 -6.77 -4.04
N THR A 144 4.16 -6.16 -2.86
CA THR A 144 5.01 -4.99 -2.64
C THR A 144 6.49 -5.30 -2.94
N LEU A 145 7.01 -6.40 -2.40
CA LEU A 145 8.39 -6.84 -2.66
C LEU A 145 8.65 -7.08 -4.15
N THR A 146 7.69 -7.66 -4.87
CA THR A 146 7.80 -7.92 -6.31
C THR A 146 7.89 -6.61 -7.10
N ARG A 147 7.07 -5.62 -6.76
CA ARG A 147 7.12 -4.27 -7.36
C ARG A 147 8.42 -3.54 -7.06
N ASP A 148 8.94 -3.68 -5.85
CA ASP A 148 10.20 -3.08 -5.45
C ASP A 148 11.39 -3.70 -6.21
N ILE A 149 11.36 -5.03 -6.43
CA ILE A 149 12.35 -5.73 -7.27
C ILE A 149 12.30 -5.20 -8.70
N ASP A 150 11.11 -5.06 -9.30
CA ASP A 150 10.98 -4.51 -10.65
C ASP A 150 11.51 -3.06 -10.74
N THR A 151 11.19 -2.24 -9.73
CA THR A 151 11.70 -0.87 -9.63
C THR A 151 13.22 -0.81 -9.60
N LEU A 152 13.87 -1.67 -8.80
CA LEU A 152 15.33 -1.74 -8.74
C LEU A 152 15.94 -2.23 -10.05
N ILE A 153 15.29 -3.16 -10.75
CA ILE A 153 15.72 -3.62 -12.08
C ILE A 153 15.61 -2.50 -13.10
N ASN A 154 14.53 -1.71 -13.08
CA ASN A 154 14.37 -0.55 -13.93
C ASN A 154 15.47 0.50 -13.68
N LYS A 155 15.79 0.78 -12.41
CA LYS A 155 16.92 1.66 -12.04
C LYS A 155 18.26 1.14 -12.60
N ILE A 156 18.52 -0.17 -12.51
CA ILE A 156 19.73 -0.77 -13.10
C ILE A 156 19.77 -0.55 -14.63
N VAL A 157 18.64 -0.73 -15.31
CA VAL A 157 18.54 -0.51 -16.76
C VAL A 157 18.74 0.96 -17.13
N GLU A 158 18.19 1.88 -16.37
CA GLU A 158 18.35 3.33 -16.56
C GLU A 158 19.80 3.77 -16.36
N GLU A 159 20.44 3.34 -15.28
CA GLU A 159 21.86 3.63 -15.03
C GLU A 159 22.76 3.05 -16.13
N ARG A 160 22.42 1.87 -16.63
CA ARG A 160 23.09 1.28 -17.79
C ARG A 160 22.91 2.14 -19.05
N LYS A 161 21.71 2.67 -19.31
CA LYS A 161 21.45 3.56 -20.45
C LYS A 161 22.22 4.88 -20.33
N ARG A 162 22.31 5.46 -19.13
CA ARG A 162 23.04 6.69 -18.84
C ARG A 162 24.56 6.52 -19.01
N ALA A 163 25.10 5.40 -18.55
CA ALA A 163 26.54 5.13 -18.62
C ALA A 163 27.06 4.89 -20.05
N GLY A 164 26.23 4.40 -20.97
CA GLY A 164 26.60 4.12 -22.36
C GLY A 164 27.29 5.29 -23.09
N PRO A 165 26.64 6.46 -23.22
CA PRO A 165 27.19 7.62 -23.93
C PRO A 165 28.24 8.44 -23.14
N PHE A 166 28.28 8.36 -21.80
CA PHE A 166 29.13 9.23 -20.95
C PHE A 166 30.18 8.50 -20.11
N ARG A 167 30.49 7.25 -20.47
CA ARG A 167 31.34 6.32 -19.68
C ARG A 167 32.68 6.90 -19.21
N LEU A 168 33.34 7.70 -20.04
CA LEU A 168 34.61 8.36 -19.69
C LEU A 168 34.39 9.54 -18.75
N LEU A 169 33.41 10.40 -19.03
CA LEU A 169 33.09 11.60 -18.24
C LEU A 169 32.61 11.28 -16.82
N GLN A 170 31.80 10.24 -16.65
CA GLN A 170 31.33 9.80 -15.33
C GLN A 170 32.47 9.32 -14.44
N PHE A 171 33.45 8.63 -15.01
CA PHE A 171 34.66 8.19 -14.30
C PHE A 171 35.52 9.39 -13.83
N PHE A 172 35.60 10.45 -14.64
CA PHE A 172 36.30 11.68 -14.27
C PHE A 172 35.56 12.51 -13.19
N LEU A 173 34.24 12.40 -13.10
CA LEU A 173 33.42 13.12 -12.11
C LEU A 173 33.21 12.35 -10.80
N GLY A 174 33.81 11.16 -10.63
CA GLY A 174 33.70 10.35 -9.42
C GLY A 174 32.34 9.65 -9.25
N VAL A 175 31.43 9.76 -10.23
CA VAL A 175 30.13 9.09 -10.21
C VAL A 175 30.31 7.74 -10.92
N SER A 176 30.38 6.67 -10.14
CA SER A 176 30.54 5.32 -10.68
C SER A 176 29.17 4.67 -10.88
N PRO A 177 28.65 4.54 -12.11
CA PRO A 177 27.41 3.79 -12.39
C PRO A 177 27.51 2.34 -11.91
N TYR A 178 28.72 1.81 -11.77
CA TYR A 178 28.97 0.48 -11.21
C TYR A 178 28.59 0.40 -9.73
N TYR A 179 28.82 1.47 -8.96
CA TYR A 179 28.45 1.51 -7.54
C TYR A 179 26.93 1.48 -7.38
N GLU A 180 26.20 2.30 -8.13
CA GLU A 180 24.74 2.36 -8.07
C GLU A 180 24.09 1.05 -8.53
N ILE A 181 24.57 0.46 -9.64
CA ILE A 181 24.07 -0.85 -10.08
C ILE A 181 24.39 -1.93 -9.01
N SER A 182 25.56 -1.88 -8.38
CA SER A 182 25.92 -2.81 -7.30
C SER A 182 24.96 -2.69 -6.10
N GLN A 183 24.64 -1.47 -5.67
CA GLN A 183 23.71 -1.22 -4.58
C GLN A 183 22.31 -1.74 -4.91
N ASN A 184 21.82 -1.48 -6.12
CA ASN A 184 20.52 -1.98 -6.57
C ASN A 184 20.48 -3.51 -6.64
N VAL A 185 21.56 -4.16 -7.14
CA VAL A 185 21.68 -5.64 -7.15
C VAL A 185 21.66 -6.22 -5.74
N GLN A 186 22.34 -5.58 -4.79
CA GLN A 186 22.32 -5.98 -3.39
C GLN A 186 20.92 -5.83 -2.77
N GLY A 187 20.23 -4.72 -3.07
CA GLY A 187 18.84 -4.50 -2.68
C GLY A 187 17.93 -5.62 -3.18
N ILE A 188 18.01 -5.97 -4.47
CA ILE A 188 17.20 -7.04 -5.05
C ILE A 188 17.46 -8.38 -4.37
N LYS A 189 18.72 -8.73 -4.11
CA LYS A 189 19.07 -9.97 -3.39
C LYS A 189 18.40 -10.04 -2.01
N LEU A 190 18.41 -8.93 -1.26
CA LEU A 190 17.75 -8.85 0.04
C LEU A 190 16.24 -9.06 -0.08
N LEU A 191 15.61 -8.39 -1.06
CA LEU A 191 14.17 -8.49 -1.30
C LEU A 191 13.76 -9.91 -1.72
N CYS A 192 14.52 -10.56 -2.61
CA CYS A 192 14.28 -11.95 -2.99
C CYS A 192 14.38 -12.90 -1.79
N GLY A 193 15.37 -12.70 -0.89
CA GLY A 193 15.47 -13.50 0.33
C GLY A 193 14.28 -13.33 1.27
N LYS A 194 13.79 -12.08 1.43
CA LYS A 194 12.57 -11.81 2.19
C LYS A 194 11.34 -12.46 1.56
N ALA A 195 11.20 -12.37 0.24
CA ALA A 195 10.09 -12.97 -0.49
C ALA A 195 10.08 -14.49 -0.36
N LEU A 196 11.24 -15.15 -0.47
CA LEU A 196 11.34 -16.61 -0.28
C LEU A 196 10.92 -17.05 1.12
N ASN A 197 11.36 -16.34 2.15
CA ASN A 197 10.93 -16.63 3.52
C ASN A 197 9.40 -16.54 3.66
N LEU A 198 8.79 -15.47 3.13
CA LEU A 198 7.34 -15.29 3.14
C LEU A 198 6.60 -16.39 2.36
N LEU A 199 7.14 -16.82 1.22
CA LEU A 199 6.55 -17.89 0.42
C LEU A 199 6.61 -19.25 1.11
N HIS A 200 7.71 -19.56 1.80
CA HIS A 200 7.82 -20.76 2.63
C HIS A 200 6.86 -20.73 3.82
N ASP A 201 6.67 -19.57 4.44
CA ASP A 201 5.70 -19.41 5.55
C ASP A 201 4.24 -19.66 5.13
N ILE A 202 3.93 -19.56 3.83
CA ILE A 202 2.57 -19.73 3.28
C ILE A 202 2.48 -20.91 2.29
N GLU A 203 3.50 -21.75 2.22
CA GLU A 203 3.64 -22.85 1.24
C GLU A 203 2.46 -23.81 1.28
N GLU A 204 2.07 -24.24 2.48
CA GLU A 204 0.95 -25.18 2.67
C GLU A 204 -0.43 -24.54 2.45
N LYS A 205 -0.52 -23.21 2.41
CA LYS A 205 -1.78 -22.47 2.33
C LYS A 205 -2.16 -22.06 0.90
N MET A 206 -1.28 -22.25 -0.08
CA MET A 206 -1.45 -21.77 -1.44
C MET A 206 -1.27 -22.89 -2.46
N GLN A 207 -2.27 -23.07 -3.33
CA GLN A 207 -2.08 -23.86 -4.55
C GLN A 207 -1.12 -23.12 -5.50
N ASP A 208 -0.27 -23.89 -6.20
CA ASP A 208 0.71 -23.39 -7.17
C ASP A 208 1.81 -22.46 -6.63
N ASN A 209 2.03 -22.44 -5.31
CA ASN A 209 3.11 -21.67 -4.67
C ASN A 209 4.52 -22.13 -5.12
N HIS A 210 4.66 -23.40 -5.51
CA HIS A 210 5.92 -23.97 -5.98
C HIS A 210 6.50 -23.19 -7.18
N GLN A 211 5.65 -22.74 -8.11
CA GLN A 211 6.11 -21.97 -9.27
C GLN A 211 6.63 -20.58 -8.86
N ALA A 212 5.99 -19.94 -7.87
CA ALA A 212 6.45 -18.66 -7.34
C ALA A 212 7.80 -18.81 -6.63
N ILE A 213 7.95 -19.85 -5.80
CA ILE A 213 9.21 -20.19 -5.12
C ILE A 213 10.32 -20.40 -6.15
N GLU A 214 10.11 -21.25 -7.15
CA GLU A 214 11.08 -21.51 -8.22
C GLU A 214 11.50 -20.21 -8.94
N CYS A 215 10.55 -19.31 -9.24
CA CYS A 215 10.84 -18.02 -9.85
C CYS A 215 11.73 -17.14 -8.96
N PHE A 216 11.44 -17.05 -7.66
CA PHE A 216 12.26 -16.27 -6.73
C PHE A 216 13.64 -16.88 -6.48
N GLU A 217 13.77 -18.21 -6.46
CA GLU A 217 15.06 -18.90 -6.39
C GLU A 217 15.91 -18.63 -7.64
N GLN A 218 15.30 -18.67 -8.83
CA GLN A 218 15.97 -18.34 -10.08
C GLN A 218 16.43 -16.87 -10.09
N LEU A 219 15.57 -15.94 -9.68
CA LEU A 219 15.91 -14.52 -9.52
C LEU A 219 17.10 -14.36 -8.57
N LEU A 220 17.03 -14.93 -7.37
CA LEU A 220 18.09 -14.87 -6.37
C LEU A 220 19.40 -15.43 -6.92
N GLY A 221 19.37 -16.60 -7.57
CA GLY A 221 20.55 -17.22 -8.18
C GLY A 221 21.20 -16.35 -9.26
N ILE A 222 20.40 -15.61 -10.03
CA ILE A 222 20.92 -14.67 -11.05
C ILE A 222 21.54 -13.44 -10.39
N PHE A 223 20.90 -12.87 -9.36
CA PHE A 223 21.44 -11.69 -8.67
C PHE A 223 22.67 -11.99 -7.82
N VAL A 224 22.78 -13.18 -7.22
CA VAL A 224 24.01 -13.66 -6.57
C VAL A 224 25.17 -13.73 -7.58
N LYS A 225 24.92 -14.26 -8.79
CA LYS A 225 25.92 -14.29 -9.86
C LYS A 225 26.28 -12.88 -10.31
N LEU A 226 25.32 -11.98 -10.50
CA LEU A 226 25.57 -10.57 -10.86
C LEU A 226 26.42 -9.85 -9.81
N GLN A 227 26.16 -10.07 -8.52
CA GLN A 227 26.96 -9.54 -7.42
C GLN A 227 28.42 -10.05 -7.47
N SER A 228 28.62 -11.35 -7.75
CA SER A 228 29.96 -11.90 -7.88
C SER A 228 30.73 -11.31 -9.08
N PHE A 229 30.06 -11.06 -10.20
CA PHE A 229 30.66 -10.41 -11.37
C PHE A 229 31.00 -8.94 -11.11
N ALA A 230 30.16 -8.26 -10.32
CA ALA A 230 30.40 -6.90 -9.88
C ALA A 230 31.68 -6.76 -9.02
N GLN A 231 32.03 -7.80 -8.26
CA GLN A 231 33.21 -7.80 -7.39
C GLN A 231 34.53 -8.12 -8.12
N GLN A 232 34.48 -8.79 -9.28
CA GLN A 232 35.69 -9.21 -10.01
C GLN A 232 36.09 -8.23 -11.12
N ARG A 233 35.23 -8.06 -12.14
CA ARG A 233 35.47 -7.16 -13.27
C ARG A 233 34.15 -6.91 -14.00
N TRP A 234 33.63 -5.69 -13.88
CA TRP A 234 32.37 -5.31 -14.49
C TRP A 234 32.41 -5.39 -16.01
N SER A 235 31.44 -6.10 -16.59
CA SER A 235 31.22 -6.16 -18.03
C SER A 235 29.74 -5.98 -18.30
N TYR A 236 29.38 -4.82 -18.87
CA TYR A 236 28.00 -4.50 -19.22
C TYR A 236 27.37 -5.55 -20.14
N GLY A 237 28.13 -6.14 -21.08
CA GLY A 237 27.61 -7.22 -21.92
C GLY A 237 27.23 -8.49 -21.15
N LYS A 238 27.88 -8.78 -20.02
CA LYS A 238 27.48 -9.90 -19.14
C LYS A 238 26.23 -9.57 -18.33
N ILE A 239 26.06 -8.31 -17.96
CA ILE A 239 24.93 -7.82 -17.16
C ILE A 239 23.67 -7.76 -18.02
N ASP A 240 23.76 -7.22 -19.23
CA ASP A 240 22.64 -7.13 -20.18
C ASP A 240 22.10 -8.53 -20.54
N LYS A 241 22.99 -9.49 -20.79
CA LYS A 241 22.64 -10.90 -21.06
C LYS A 241 21.89 -11.57 -19.91
N ARG A 242 22.07 -11.10 -18.68
CA ARG A 242 21.45 -11.67 -17.47
C ARG A 242 20.20 -10.90 -17.05
N LEU A 243 20.12 -9.59 -17.32
CA LEU A 243 18.95 -8.76 -17.00
C LEU A 243 17.78 -8.94 -17.99
N MET A 244 18.05 -9.12 -19.29
CA MET A 244 16.98 -9.23 -20.28
C MET A 244 16.00 -10.40 -20.02
N PRO A 245 16.47 -11.61 -19.67
CA PRO A 245 15.55 -12.71 -19.33
C PRO A 245 14.70 -12.43 -18.09
N LEU A 246 15.23 -11.68 -17.10
CA LEU A 246 14.55 -11.41 -15.84
C LEU A 246 13.30 -10.56 -15.99
N LYS A 247 13.32 -9.57 -16.89
CA LYS A 247 12.13 -8.78 -17.19
C LYS A 247 11.00 -9.63 -17.76
N GLY A 248 11.34 -10.66 -18.54
CA GLY A 248 10.36 -11.62 -19.05
C GLY A 248 9.78 -12.54 -17.96
N THR A 249 10.50 -12.76 -16.86
CA THR A 249 10.06 -13.61 -15.73
C THR A 249 9.29 -12.83 -14.66
N LEU A 250 9.56 -11.53 -14.50
CA LEU A 250 8.92 -10.70 -13.46
C LEU A 250 7.49 -10.31 -13.75
N THR A 251 7.13 -10.05 -15.01
CA THR A 251 5.75 -9.70 -15.36
C THR A 251 4.78 -10.83 -15.04
N PRO A 252 5.01 -12.09 -15.48
CA PRO A 252 4.15 -13.21 -15.10
C PRO A 252 4.09 -13.45 -13.59
N LEU A 253 5.21 -13.27 -12.88
CA LEU A 253 5.25 -13.40 -11.43
C LEU A 253 4.43 -12.32 -10.72
N ALA A 254 4.53 -11.06 -11.18
CA ALA A 254 3.74 -9.96 -10.65
C ALA A 254 2.23 -10.18 -10.90
N ASP A 255 1.85 -10.64 -12.08
CA ASP A 255 0.46 -10.98 -12.41
C ASP A 255 -0.05 -12.12 -11.51
N GLN A 256 0.77 -13.15 -11.28
CA GLN A 256 0.45 -14.26 -10.38
C GLN A 256 0.28 -13.79 -8.93
N MET A 257 1.18 -12.94 -8.43
CA MET A 257 1.08 -12.37 -7.07
C MET A 257 -0.18 -11.51 -6.92
N GLU A 258 -0.54 -10.74 -7.94
CA GLU A 258 -1.75 -9.92 -7.93
C GLU A 258 -3.02 -10.77 -7.93
N MET A 259 -3.02 -11.90 -8.65
CA MET A 259 -4.12 -12.87 -8.59
C MET A 259 -4.27 -13.46 -7.19
N PHE A 260 -3.17 -13.95 -6.60
CA PHE A 260 -3.19 -14.52 -5.26
C PHE A 260 -3.64 -13.51 -4.20
N LYS A 261 -3.15 -12.28 -4.31
CA LYS A 261 -3.60 -11.17 -3.44
C LYS A 261 -5.12 -10.99 -3.52
N LYS A 262 -5.68 -10.87 -4.73
CA LYS A 262 -7.14 -10.69 -4.91
C LYS A 262 -7.95 -11.85 -4.35
N GLU A 263 -7.45 -13.07 -4.50
CA GLU A 263 -8.10 -14.25 -3.92
C GLU A 263 -8.08 -14.22 -2.39
N ALA A 264 -6.94 -13.87 -1.79
CA ALA A 264 -6.81 -13.73 -0.35
C ALA A 264 -7.67 -12.57 0.20
N GLU A 265 -7.74 -11.44 -0.50
CA GLU A 265 -8.65 -10.33 -0.15
C GLU A 265 -10.11 -10.78 -0.14
N LYS A 266 -10.54 -11.48 -1.19
CA LYS A 266 -11.89 -12.02 -1.28
C LYS A 266 -12.19 -13.02 -0.16
N ASN A 267 -11.25 -13.91 0.13
CA ASN A 267 -11.40 -14.89 1.20
C ASN A 267 -11.46 -14.22 2.57
N ALA A 268 -10.59 -13.25 2.85
CA ALA A 268 -10.60 -12.48 4.09
C ALA A 268 -11.92 -11.73 4.29
N SER A 269 -12.42 -11.05 3.25
CA SER A 269 -13.73 -10.38 3.30
C SER A 269 -14.87 -11.38 3.53
N SER A 270 -14.84 -12.55 2.89
CA SER A 270 -15.86 -13.58 3.13
C SER A 270 -15.84 -14.12 4.55
N GLN A 271 -14.65 -14.32 5.15
CA GLN A 271 -14.54 -14.75 6.55
C GLN A 271 -15.00 -13.66 7.52
N GLU A 272 -14.68 -12.40 7.22
CA GLU A 272 -15.18 -11.25 8.00
C GLU A 272 -16.71 -11.17 7.96
N GLU A 273 -17.32 -11.35 6.79
CA GLU A 273 -18.77 -11.42 6.64
C GLU A 273 -19.38 -12.56 7.45
N MET A 274 -18.79 -13.76 7.42
CA MET A 274 -19.27 -14.90 8.22
C MET A 274 -19.19 -14.61 9.73
N LEU A 275 -18.11 -13.98 10.19
CA LEU A 275 -17.94 -13.59 11.58
C LEU A 275 -18.98 -12.54 12.00
N ASN A 276 -19.19 -11.52 11.17
CA ASN A 276 -20.19 -10.48 11.41
C ASN A 276 -21.62 -11.06 11.41
N LEU A 277 -21.95 -11.97 10.49
CA LEU A 277 -23.23 -12.67 10.46
C LEU A 277 -23.45 -13.50 11.72
N TRP A 278 -22.41 -14.18 12.20
CA TRP A 278 -22.50 -14.93 13.46
C TRP A 278 -22.78 -14.01 14.65
N ILE A 279 -22.08 -12.86 14.73
CA ILE A 279 -22.33 -11.83 15.75
C ILE A 279 -23.79 -11.37 15.67
N ASP A 280 -24.28 -11.06 14.47
CA ASP A 280 -25.64 -10.55 14.26
C ASP A 280 -26.73 -11.56 14.64
N GLN A 281 -26.52 -12.85 14.39
CA GLN A 281 -27.47 -13.91 14.71
C GLN A 281 -27.59 -14.18 16.22
N HIS A 282 -26.54 -13.90 16.98
CA HIS A 282 -26.44 -14.23 18.40
C HIS A 282 -26.43 -13.00 19.33
N SER A 283 -26.51 -11.80 18.74
CA SER A 283 -26.66 -10.51 19.44
C SER A 283 -28.14 -10.14 19.63
#